data_AF-A0AAW5VCR9-F1
#
_entry.id   AF-A0AAW5VCR9-F1
#
_cell.length_a   1.000
_cell.length_b   1.000
_cell.length_c   1.000
_cell.angle_alpha   90.00
_cell.angle_beta   90.00
_cell.angle_gamma   90.00
#
_symmetry.space_group_name_H-M   'P 1'
#
loop_
_entity.id
_entity.type
_entity.pdbx_description
1 polymer ?
#
loop_
_entity_poly.entity_id
_entity_poly.type
_entity_poly.pdbx_seq_one_letter_code
_entity_poly.pdbx_strand_id
1 'polypeptide(L)'
;MKRIVTLLLVSFTVSLVAQNLTERTPVSFSSEPSTIEEFKSIQATTATTPEGGVAILVLAISLYGKNPELGRKAVVLSVLSKNRQKSNKPTAIDGVDLGGSDSYLLGQLDKYKMLPNGYWKGSEPSNGYTPSLPLTVETFTNPYSGEESSGRIKLFVATKGASSYRPVTVEKDSDGLWRAKEMSSLYVGMMPAK
;
A
#
# COMPACT_ATOMS: atom_id res chain seq x y z
N MET A 1 44.31 -22.52 4.93
CA MET A 1 42.95 -23.02 4.64
C MET A 1 41.96 -21.89 4.88
N LYS A 2 41.45 -21.26 3.81
CA LYS A 2 40.47 -20.16 3.94
C LYS A 2 39.06 -20.77 3.90
N ARG A 3 38.34 -20.70 5.03
CA ARG A 3 36.93 -21.09 5.09
C ARG A 3 36.10 -19.98 4.44
N ILE A 4 35.60 -20.24 3.24
CA ILE A 4 34.56 -19.43 2.62
C ILE A 4 33.25 -19.84 3.30
N VAL A 5 32.75 -18.98 4.21
CA VAL A 5 31.39 -19.10 4.73
C VAL A 5 30.50 -18.37 3.73
N THR A 6 29.91 -19.13 2.81
CA THR A 6 28.84 -18.65 1.93
C THR A 6 27.62 -18.37 2.79
N LEU A 7 27.41 -17.09 3.14
CA LEU A 7 26.18 -16.65 3.78
C LEU A 7 25.08 -16.65 2.71
N LEU A 8 24.34 -17.75 2.64
CA LEU A 8 23.21 -17.92 1.73
C LEU A 8 22.08 -16.99 2.20
N LEU A 9 21.91 -15.85 1.53
CA LEU A 9 20.86 -14.88 1.80
C LEU A 9 19.50 -15.40 1.27
N VAL A 10 18.93 -16.42 1.93
CA VAL A 10 17.66 -17.09 1.54
C VAL A 10 16.48 -16.56 2.35
N SER A 11 16.29 -15.24 2.41
CA SER A 11 15.15 -14.67 3.13
C SER A 11 14.01 -14.20 2.22
N PHE A 12 14.23 -14.08 0.91
CA PHE A 12 13.19 -13.57 0.01
C PHE A 12 12.42 -14.65 -0.75
N THR A 13 13.04 -15.79 -1.07
CA THR A 13 12.40 -16.85 -1.88
C THR A 13 11.37 -17.66 -1.10
N VAL A 14 11.49 -17.78 0.22
CA VAL A 14 10.61 -18.63 1.04
C VAL A 14 9.17 -18.09 1.08
N SER A 15 9.00 -16.77 1.20
CA SER A 15 7.67 -16.16 1.25
C SER A 15 6.92 -16.28 -0.09
N LEU A 16 7.61 -16.19 -1.23
CA LEU A 16 7.00 -16.40 -2.55
C LEU A 16 6.47 -17.82 -2.72
N VAL A 17 7.23 -18.84 -2.29
CA VAL A 17 6.84 -20.24 -2.44
C VAL A 17 5.66 -20.59 -1.52
N ALA A 18 5.66 -20.10 -0.28
CA ALA A 18 4.57 -20.37 0.66
C ALA A 18 3.22 -19.74 0.23
N GLN A 19 3.27 -18.57 -0.43
CA GLN A 19 2.07 -17.87 -0.90
C GLN A 19 1.70 -18.18 -2.37
N ASN A 20 2.53 -18.96 -3.08
CA ASN A 20 2.40 -19.28 -4.51
C ASN A 20 2.23 -18.03 -5.37
N LEU A 21 3.17 -17.09 -5.22
CA LEU A 21 3.07 -15.75 -5.78
C LEU A 21 3.55 -15.67 -7.23
N THR A 22 2.77 -14.97 -8.05
CA THR A 22 3.11 -14.52 -9.40
C THR A 22 3.30 -13.01 -9.39
N GLU A 23 4.44 -12.55 -9.88
CA GLU A 23 4.77 -11.11 -9.93
C GLU A 23 3.84 -10.35 -10.89
N ARG A 24 3.53 -9.10 -10.52
CA ARG A 24 2.79 -8.14 -11.35
C ARG A 24 3.69 -6.93 -11.64
N THR A 25 3.33 -6.15 -12.65
CA THR A 25 4.09 -4.96 -13.06
C THR A 25 4.28 -4.00 -11.87
N PRO A 26 5.53 -3.71 -11.45
CA PRO A 26 5.78 -2.77 -10.38
C PRO A 26 5.37 -1.34 -10.75
N VAL A 27 4.88 -0.58 -9.79
CA VAL A 27 4.48 0.83 -9.97
C VAL A 27 5.47 1.73 -9.25
N SER A 28 5.97 2.78 -9.91
CA SER A 28 7.00 3.67 -9.36
C SER A 28 6.59 5.14 -9.42
N PHE A 29 6.95 5.88 -8.38
CA PHE A 29 6.81 7.33 -8.30
C PHE A 29 8.19 7.97 -8.14
N SER A 30 8.41 9.09 -8.83
CA SER A 30 9.67 9.83 -8.69
C SER A 30 9.77 10.53 -7.33
N SER A 31 8.63 10.94 -6.78
CA SER A 31 8.50 11.62 -5.50
C SER A 31 7.07 11.45 -4.97
N GLU A 32 6.88 11.78 -3.70
CA GLU A 32 5.53 11.93 -3.14
C GLU A 32 4.94 13.29 -3.53
N PRO A 33 3.61 13.38 -3.71
CA PRO A 33 2.95 14.65 -3.97
C PRO A 33 2.91 15.52 -2.72
N SER A 34 2.95 16.82 -2.94
CA SER A 34 2.94 17.86 -1.90
C SER A 34 1.54 18.42 -1.62
N THR A 35 0.60 18.21 -2.54
CA THR A 35 -0.78 18.72 -2.48
C THR A 35 -1.79 17.62 -2.80
N ILE A 36 -3.06 17.84 -2.42
CA ILE A 36 -4.12 16.87 -2.71
C ILE A 36 -4.48 16.88 -4.20
N GLU A 37 -4.31 18.01 -4.88
CA GLU A 37 -4.50 18.17 -6.32
C GLU A 37 -3.45 17.37 -7.10
N GLU A 38 -2.18 17.46 -6.70
CA GLU A 38 -1.10 16.65 -7.28
C GLU A 38 -1.35 15.15 -7.04
N PHE A 39 -1.79 14.78 -5.83
CA PHE A 39 -2.19 13.40 -5.54
C PHE A 39 -3.34 12.92 -6.46
N LYS A 40 -4.38 13.74 -6.67
CA LYS A 40 -5.50 13.43 -7.58
C LYS A 40 -5.00 13.23 -9.03
N SER A 41 -4.08 14.06 -9.50
CA SER A 41 -3.47 13.92 -10.84
C SER A 41 -2.67 12.62 -10.99
N ILE A 42 -1.85 12.27 -9.99
CA ILE A 42 -1.11 11.00 -9.99
C ILE A 42 -2.09 9.81 -9.94
N GLN A 43 -3.12 9.89 -9.08
CA GLN A 43 -4.15 8.85 -8.99
C GLN A 43 -4.87 8.62 -10.32
N ALA A 44 -5.31 9.67 -11.00
CA ALA A 44 -6.08 9.57 -12.24
C ALA A 44 -5.32 8.83 -13.36
N THR A 45 -3.99 8.94 -13.38
CA THR A 45 -3.15 8.27 -14.39
C THR A 45 -2.69 6.89 -13.93
N THR A 46 -2.44 6.72 -12.64
CA THR A 46 -1.83 5.50 -12.08
C THR A 46 -2.88 4.45 -11.72
N ALA A 47 -3.99 4.81 -11.07
CA ALA A 47 -5.01 3.87 -10.60
C ALA A 47 -5.90 3.30 -11.71
N THR A 48 -5.42 3.26 -12.96
CA THR A 48 -6.09 2.67 -14.12
C THR A 48 -5.91 1.15 -14.18
N THR A 49 -4.97 0.60 -13.41
CA THR A 49 -4.74 -0.84 -13.20
C THR A 49 -4.90 -1.23 -11.71
N PRO A 50 -5.09 -2.52 -11.39
CA PRO A 50 -5.14 -2.98 -10.00
C PRO A 50 -3.87 -2.65 -9.19
N GLU A 51 -2.69 -2.84 -9.78
CA GLU A 51 -1.40 -2.53 -9.17
C GLU A 51 -1.30 -1.03 -8.88
N GLY A 52 -1.76 -0.20 -9.82
CA GLY A 52 -1.82 1.23 -9.67
C GLY A 52 -2.73 1.66 -8.51
N GLY A 53 -3.90 1.03 -8.37
CA GLY A 53 -4.81 1.27 -7.23
C GLY A 53 -4.16 0.95 -5.87
N VAL A 54 -3.41 -0.17 -5.79
CA VAL A 54 -2.65 -0.53 -4.60
C VAL A 54 -1.49 0.44 -4.35
N ALA A 55 -0.76 0.83 -5.39
CA ALA A 55 0.37 1.75 -5.27
C ALA A 55 -0.07 3.15 -4.82
N ILE A 56 -1.24 3.62 -5.28
CA ILE A 56 -1.85 4.86 -4.81
C ILE A 56 -2.25 4.78 -3.32
N LEU A 57 -2.77 3.64 -2.87
CA LEU A 57 -3.04 3.43 -1.44
C LEU A 57 -1.74 3.47 -0.61
N VAL A 58 -0.68 2.81 -1.06
CA VAL A 58 0.64 2.84 -0.38
C VAL A 58 1.20 4.26 -0.34
N LEU A 59 1.10 5.00 -1.45
CA LEU A 59 1.47 6.41 -1.52
C LEU A 59 0.69 7.25 -0.50
N ALA A 60 -0.63 7.05 -0.40
CA ALA A 60 -1.48 7.74 0.57
C ALA A 60 -1.12 7.42 2.04
N ILE A 61 -0.81 6.15 2.33
CA ILE A 61 -0.33 5.69 3.65
C ILE A 61 1.01 6.36 4.00
N SER A 62 1.93 6.44 3.05
CA SER A 62 3.22 7.12 3.21
C SER A 62 3.05 8.62 3.49
N LEU A 63 2.17 9.29 2.75
CA LEU A 63 1.80 10.68 2.97
C LEU A 63 1.26 10.91 4.37
N TYR A 64 0.43 10.00 4.90
CA TYR A 64 -0.11 10.13 6.26
C TYR A 64 0.98 10.13 7.33
N GLY A 65 2.04 9.33 7.14
CA GLY A 65 3.19 9.32 8.04
C GLY A 65 3.94 10.65 8.14
N LYS A 66 3.87 11.49 7.10
CA LYS A 66 4.57 12.78 7.00
C LYS A 66 3.66 13.98 7.27
N ASN A 67 2.45 13.93 6.72
CA ASN A 67 1.42 14.94 6.85
C ASN A 67 0.06 14.23 7.05
N PRO A 68 -0.38 14.05 8.31
CA PRO A 68 -1.62 13.32 8.61
C PRO A 68 -2.87 13.92 7.96
N GLU A 69 -2.91 15.24 7.74
CA GLU A 69 -4.07 15.89 7.10
C GLU A 69 -4.14 15.55 5.61
N LEU A 70 -3.03 15.77 4.88
CA LEU A 70 -2.94 15.42 3.45
C LEU A 70 -3.13 13.91 3.24
N GLY A 71 -2.42 13.10 4.04
CA GLY A 71 -2.50 11.66 3.96
C GLY A 71 -3.89 11.11 4.25
N ARG A 72 -4.65 11.70 5.19
CA ARG A 72 -6.03 11.26 5.43
C ARG A 72 -6.89 11.49 4.21
N LYS A 73 -6.82 12.68 3.60
CA LYS A 73 -7.55 12.99 2.36
C LYS A 73 -7.14 12.04 1.23
N ALA A 74 -5.85 11.75 1.10
CA ALA A 74 -5.32 10.79 0.12
C ALA A 74 -5.85 9.36 0.35
N VAL A 75 -5.89 8.89 1.61
CA VAL A 75 -6.41 7.55 1.94
C VAL A 75 -7.91 7.48 1.65
N VAL A 76 -8.69 8.51 1.98
CA VAL A 76 -10.13 8.59 1.63
C VAL A 76 -10.31 8.39 0.12
N LEU A 77 -9.53 9.10 -0.71
CA LEU A 77 -9.60 8.99 -2.17
C LEU A 77 -9.11 7.64 -2.71
N SER A 78 -8.32 6.89 -1.94
CA SER A 78 -7.76 5.58 -2.32
C SER A 78 -8.65 4.40 -1.96
N VAL A 79 -9.68 4.62 -1.14
CA VAL A 79 -10.68 3.61 -0.73
C VAL A 79 -11.92 3.74 -1.61
N LEU A 80 -12.61 2.62 -1.89
CA LEU A 80 -13.83 2.61 -2.70
C LEU A 80 -14.86 3.63 -2.22
N SER A 81 -15.50 4.32 -3.17
CA SER A 81 -16.48 5.36 -2.87
C SER A 81 -17.64 4.86 -2.00
N LYS A 82 -18.07 3.60 -2.18
CA LYS A 82 -19.12 2.95 -1.37
C LYS A 82 -18.71 2.61 0.07
N ASN A 83 -17.42 2.58 0.39
CA ASN A 83 -16.90 2.35 1.73
C ASN A 83 -16.68 3.67 2.50
N ARG A 84 -16.84 4.82 1.83
CA ARG A 84 -16.76 6.15 2.43
C ARG A 84 -18.09 6.52 3.07
N GLN A 85 -18.07 7.52 3.94
CA GLN A 85 -19.26 8.10 4.55
C GLN A 85 -19.32 9.62 4.28
N LYS A 86 -20.53 10.17 4.24
CA LYS A 86 -20.71 11.63 4.20
C LYS A 86 -20.12 12.25 5.46
N SER A 87 -19.42 13.36 5.31
CA SER A 87 -18.77 14.05 6.42
C SER A 87 -18.61 15.53 6.09
N ASN A 88 -18.86 16.37 7.09
CA ASN A 88 -18.59 17.80 7.06
C ASN A 88 -17.42 18.20 7.98
N LYS A 89 -16.66 17.20 8.47
CA LYS A 89 -15.47 17.46 9.30
C LYS A 89 -14.41 18.20 8.47
N PRO A 90 -13.56 19.05 9.10
CA PRO A 90 -12.45 19.70 8.39
C PRO A 90 -11.50 18.72 7.69
N THR A 91 -11.44 17.48 8.16
CA THR A 91 -10.64 16.39 7.60
C THR A 91 -11.26 15.72 6.37
N ALA A 92 -12.52 16.02 6.05
CA ALA A 92 -13.22 15.46 4.91
C ALA A 92 -12.65 16.01 3.59
N ILE A 93 -12.79 15.23 2.52
CA ILE A 93 -12.48 15.66 1.15
C ILE A 93 -13.72 15.44 0.31
N ASP A 94 -14.11 16.44 -0.47
CA ASP A 94 -15.29 16.39 -1.36
C ASP A 94 -16.59 15.94 -0.63
N GLY A 95 -16.75 16.36 0.63
CA GLY A 95 -17.92 16.04 1.47
C GLY A 95 -17.98 14.61 2.01
N VAL A 96 -16.88 13.85 1.88
CA VAL A 96 -16.77 12.46 2.35
C VAL A 96 -15.53 12.21 3.20
N ASP A 97 -15.58 11.16 4.01
CA ASP A 97 -14.48 10.68 4.85
C ASP A 97 -14.54 9.14 4.95
N LEU A 98 -13.53 8.53 5.57
CA LEU A 98 -13.46 7.08 5.79
C LEU A 98 -14.59 6.60 6.70
N GLY A 99 -15.18 5.43 6.41
CA GLY A 99 -16.07 4.73 7.34
C GLY A 99 -15.40 4.40 8.68
N GLY A 100 -16.18 3.96 9.68
CA GLY A 100 -15.69 3.70 11.04
C GLY A 100 -14.54 2.69 11.11
N SER A 101 -14.67 1.56 10.42
CA SER A 101 -13.64 0.51 10.37
C SER A 101 -12.34 1.01 9.74
N ASP A 102 -12.42 1.74 8.63
CA ASP A 102 -11.25 2.24 7.91
C ASP A 102 -10.58 3.40 8.68
N SER A 103 -11.38 4.23 9.36
CA SER A 103 -10.86 5.25 10.28
C SER A 103 -10.08 4.64 11.45
N TYR A 104 -10.52 3.49 11.97
CA TYR A 104 -9.78 2.75 13.01
C TYR A 104 -8.44 2.20 12.50
N LEU A 105 -8.42 1.69 11.27
CA LEU A 105 -7.19 1.23 10.61
C LEU A 105 -6.21 2.39 10.43
N LEU A 106 -6.68 3.54 9.96
CA LEU A 106 -5.83 4.72 9.78
C LEU A 106 -5.13 5.13 11.08
N GLY A 107 -5.84 5.09 12.22
CA GLY A 107 -5.25 5.36 13.53
C GLY A 107 -4.18 4.37 14.00
N GLN A 108 -3.97 3.24 13.30
CA GLN A 108 -2.81 2.38 13.56
C GLN A 108 -1.51 3.02 13.08
N LEU A 109 -1.55 3.85 12.03
CA LEU A 109 -0.36 4.56 11.53
C LEU A 109 0.17 5.57 12.56
N ASP A 110 -0.70 6.10 13.42
CA ASP A 110 -0.28 6.96 14.54
C ASP A 110 0.55 6.19 15.57
N LYS A 111 0.20 4.92 15.81
CA LYS A 111 0.84 4.06 16.81
C LYS A 111 2.13 3.42 16.31
N TYR A 112 2.15 3.05 15.03
CA TYR A 112 3.19 2.22 14.44
C TYR A 112 3.88 2.97 13.29
N LYS A 113 4.90 3.76 13.65
CA LYS A 113 5.58 4.72 12.75
C LYS A 113 6.35 4.07 11.59
N MET A 114 6.57 2.77 11.62
CA MET A 114 7.16 2.01 10.52
C MET A 114 6.17 1.72 9.38
N LEU A 115 4.86 1.65 9.67
CA LEU A 115 3.85 1.26 8.69
C LEU A 115 3.79 2.20 7.47
N PRO A 116 3.85 3.54 7.62
CA PRO A 116 3.78 4.46 6.48
C PRO A 116 4.78 4.18 5.36
N ASN A 117 6.01 3.80 5.71
CA ASN A 117 7.07 3.54 4.74
C ASN A 117 7.32 2.04 4.47
N GLY A 118 6.53 1.17 5.09
CA GLY A 118 6.80 -0.27 5.18
C GLY A 118 6.64 -1.09 3.89
N TYR A 119 6.05 -0.47 2.86
CA TYR A 119 5.62 -1.13 1.63
C TYR A 119 6.36 -0.64 0.39
N TRP A 120 7.31 0.28 0.57
CA TRP A 120 8.21 0.69 -0.49
C TRP A 120 9.33 -0.33 -0.68
N LYS A 121 9.74 -0.54 -1.93
CA LYS A 121 10.94 -1.30 -2.26
C LYS A 121 12.16 -0.67 -1.57
N GLY A 122 12.96 -1.52 -0.94
CA GLY A 122 14.14 -1.10 -0.17
C GLY A 122 13.86 -0.74 1.29
N SER A 123 12.61 -0.52 1.69
CA SER A 123 12.27 -0.29 3.09
C SER A 123 12.33 -1.59 3.91
N GLU A 124 13.17 -1.61 4.94
CA GLU A 124 13.33 -2.77 5.82
C GLU A 124 13.64 -2.38 7.27
N PRO A 125 13.40 -3.26 8.26
CA PRO A 125 13.69 -2.96 9.67
C PRO A 125 15.12 -2.46 9.93
N SER A 126 16.12 -3.04 9.24
CA SER A 126 17.54 -2.72 9.40
C SER A 126 17.95 -1.32 8.94
N ASN A 127 17.16 -0.68 8.08
CA ASN A 127 17.43 0.68 7.59
C ASN A 127 16.40 1.71 8.07
N GLY A 128 15.65 1.38 9.13
CA GLY A 128 14.60 2.24 9.65
C GLY A 128 13.44 2.45 8.68
N TYR A 129 13.21 1.50 7.76
CA TYR A 129 12.21 1.60 6.70
C TYR A 129 12.46 2.79 5.74
N THR A 130 13.71 2.98 5.37
CA THR A 130 14.10 3.98 4.36
C THR A 130 13.92 3.38 2.96
N PRO A 131 13.08 3.96 2.09
CA PRO A 131 12.84 3.42 0.75
C PRO A 131 14.03 3.69 -0.19
N SER A 132 14.20 2.82 -1.18
CA SER A 132 15.04 3.12 -2.34
C SER A 132 14.32 4.08 -3.30
N LEU A 133 15.08 4.83 -4.11
CA LEU A 133 14.53 5.63 -5.21
C LEU A 133 14.71 4.91 -6.56
N PRO A 134 13.73 5.02 -7.49
CA PRO A 134 12.41 5.66 -7.31
C PRO A 134 11.53 4.91 -6.31
N LEU A 135 10.51 5.57 -5.76
CA LEU A 135 9.58 4.96 -4.80
C LEU A 135 8.74 3.91 -5.51
N THR A 136 9.08 2.63 -5.33
CA THR A 136 8.45 1.52 -6.04
C THR A 136 7.60 0.66 -5.11
N VAL A 137 6.40 0.29 -5.55
CA VAL A 137 5.54 -0.73 -4.94
C VAL A 137 5.58 -1.98 -5.80
N GLU A 138 5.89 -3.12 -5.17
CA GLU A 138 5.87 -4.43 -5.80
C GLU A 138 4.63 -5.20 -5.32
N THR A 139 3.86 -5.72 -6.27
CA THR A 139 2.63 -6.47 -5.99
C THR A 139 2.64 -7.80 -6.71
N PHE A 140 1.91 -8.76 -6.13
CA PHE A 140 1.86 -10.13 -6.61
C PHE A 140 0.42 -10.63 -6.59
N THR A 141 0.12 -11.64 -7.38
CA THR A 141 -1.11 -12.44 -7.28
C THR A 141 -0.77 -13.88 -6.89
N ASN A 142 -1.77 -14.69 -6.65
CA ASN A 142 -1.67 -16.14 -6.49
C ASN A 142 -2.94 -16.80 -7.08
N PRO A 143 -3.05 -18.14 -7.12
CA PRO A 143 -4.22 -18.82 -7.70
C PRO A 143 -5.58 -18.48 -7.07
N TYR A 144 -5.60 -17.83 -5.90
CA TYR A 144 -6.81 -17.44 -5.17
C TYR A 144 -7.07 -15.93 -5.21
N SER A 145 -6.39 -15.20 -6.09
CA SER A 145 -6.50 -13.75 -6.21
C SER A 145 -7.78 -13.28 -6.89
N GLY A 146 -8.48 -14.19 -7.58
CA GLY A 146 -9.60 -13.86 -8.45
C GLY A 146 -9.12 -13.29 -9.79
N GLU A 147 -10.08 -12.86 -10.61
CA GLU A 147 -9.85 -12.44 -11.99
C GLU A 147 -10.02 -10.93 -12.14
N GLU A 148 -9.01 -10.25 -12.68
CA GLU A 148 -9.05 -8.81 -12.95
C GLU A 148 -10.26 -8.41 -13.82
N SER A 149 -10.66 -9.28 -14.75
CA SER A 149 -11.82 -9.09 -15.64
C SER A 149 -13.16 -9.00 -14.89
N SER A 150 -13.24 -9.50 -13.65
CA SER A 150 -14.42 -9.33 -12.80
C SER A 150 -14.54 -7.93 -12.19
N GLY A 151 -13.59 -7.03 -12.48
CA GLY A 151 -13.51 -5.70 -11.87
C GLY A 151 -13.08 -5.72 -10.40
N ARG A 152 -12.57 -6.85 -9.90
CA ARG A 152 -12.13 -7.03 -8.51
C ARG A 152 -11.04 -8.08 -8.43
N ILE A 153 -9.91 -7.74 -7.81
CA ILE A 153 -8.79 -8.67 -7.65
C ILE A 153 -8.07 -8.42 -6.32
N LYS A 154 -7.51 -9.48 -5.76
CA LYS A 154 -6.63 -9.41 -4.59
C LYS A 154 -5.18 -9.41 -5.03
N LEU A 155 -4.41 -8.46 -4.53
CA LEU A 155 -2.96 -8.40 -4.69
C LEU A 155 -2.26 -8.60 -3.35
N PHE A 156 -1.00 -8.99 -3.39
CA PHE A 156 -0.13 -9.15 -2.24
C PHE A 156 1.00 -8.13 -2.35
N VAL A 157 1.02 -7.15 -1.44
CA VAL A 157 2.01 -6.07 -1.40
C VAL A 157 3.30 -6.59 -0.76
N ALA A 158 4.41 -6.45 -1.46
CA ALA A 158 5.72 -6.80 -0.93
C ALA A 158 6.05 -5.99 0.32
N THR A 159 6.70 -6.63 1.28
CA THR A 159 7.29 -5.96 2.42
C THR A 159 8.41 -6.82 3.01
N LYS A 160 9.46 -6.18 3.51
CA LYS A 160 10.49 -6.82 4.34
C LYS A 160 10.17 -6.74 5.83
N GLY A 161 9.09 -6.03 6.18
CA GLY A 161 8.66 -5.79 7.55
C GLY A 161 7.78 -6.89 8.14
N ALA A 162 7.53 -7.98 7.43
CA ALA A 162 6.67 -9.07 7.86
C ALA A 162 7.14 -10.42 7.28
N SER A 163 6.64 -11.53 7.83
CA SER A 163 6.94 -12.87 7.33
C SER A 163 6.24 -13.21 6.00
N SER A 164 5.27 -12.40 5.58
CA SER A 164 4.45 -12.64 4.39
C SER A 164 4.02 -11.33 3.72
N TYR A 165 3.78 -11.38 2.41
CA TYR A 165 3.26 -10.23 1.68
C TYR A 165 1.82 -9.95 2.06
N ARG A 166 1.45 -8.66 2.02
CA ARG A 166 0.22 -8.17 2.64
C ARG A 166 -0.93 -8.14 1.64
N PRO A 167 -2.02 -8.90 1.87
CA PRO A 167 -3.14 -8.92 0.93
C PRO A 167 -3.92 -7.60 0.94
N VAL A 168 -4.22 -7.09 -0.24
CA VAL A 168 -5.11 -5.96 -0.49
C VAL A 168 -6.07 -6.35 -1.60
N THR A 169 -7.37 -6.27 -1.31
CA THR A 169 -8.40 -6.43 -2.36
C THR A 169 -8.71 -5.06 -2.95
N VAL A 170 -8.60 -4.92 -4.27
CA VAL A 170 -9.03 -3.72 -5.01
C VAL A 170 -10.21 -4.04 -5.91
N GLU A 171 -11.04 -3.03 -6.15
CA GLU A 171 -12.20 -3.09 -7.03
C GLU A 171 -12.22 -1.83 -7.90
N LYS A 172 -12.65 -1.97 -9.16
CA LYS A 172 -12.85 -0.85 -10.07
C LYS A 172 -14.11 -0.09 -9.65
N ASP A 173 -13.94 1.18 -9.34
CA ASP A 173 -15.00 2.08 -8.90
C ASP A 173 -15.79 2.65 -10.09
N SER A 174 -16.85 3.42 -9.84
CA SER A 174 -17.76 3.94 -10.88
C SER A 174 -17.10 4.89 -11.88
N ASP A 175 -16.00 5.53 -11.51
CA ASP A 175 -15.20 6.41 -12.38
C ASP A 175 -14.10 5.66 -13.15
N GLY A 176 -14.06 4.33 -13.04
CA GLY A 176 -13.09 3.47 -13.72
C GLY A 176 -11.74 3.32 -13.02
N LEU A 177 -11.52 4.01 -11.90
CA LEU A 177 -10.28 3.88 -11.12
C LEU A 177 -10.36 2.69 -10.16
N TRP A 178 -9.25 1.98 -9.99
CA TRP A 178 -9.10 0.90 -9.02
C TRP A 178 -8.83 1.48 -7.64
N ARG A 179 -9.63 1.05 -6.65
CA ARG A 179 -9.52 1.51 -5.26
C ARG A 179 -9.58 0.36 -4.28
N ALA A 180 -9.03 0.60 -3.10
CA ALA A 180 -8.99 -0.37 -2.02
C ALA A 180 -10.40 -0.71 -1.51
N LYS A 181 -10.70 -2.01 -1.50
CA LYS A 181 -11.88 -2.59 -0.87
C LYS A 181 -11.57 -3.11 0.52
N GLU A 182 -10.46 -3.83 0.64
CA GLU A 182 -9.98 -4.46 1.88
C GLU A 182 -8.47 -4.23 1.97
N MET A 183 -8.02 -3.58 3.04
CA MET A 183 -6.62 -3.15 3.18
C MET A 183 -6.07 -3.28 4.60
N SER A 184 -6.79 -3.94 5.51
CA SER A 184 -6.42 -4.02 6.93
C SER A 184 -5.01 -4.55 7.18
N SER A 185 -4.52 -5.45 6.33
CA SER A 185 -3.19 -6.04 6.43
C SER A 185 -2.04 -5.03 6.27
N LEU A 186 -2.32 -3.85 5.68
CA LEU A 186 -1.36 -2.76 5.56
C LEU A 186 -1.20 -1.92 6.85
N TYR A 187 -2.05 -2.17 7.85
CA TYR A 187 -2.13 -1.34 9.05
C TYR A 187 -1.67 -2.08 10.32
N VAL A 188 -1.17 -3.30 10.20
CA VAL A 188 -0.88 -4.17 11.36
C VAL A 188 0.35 -5.07 11.16
N GLY A 189 0.92 -5.51 12.28
CA GLY A 189 1.84 -6.65 12.34
C GLY A 189 3.20 -6.43 11.66
N MET A 190 3.68 -5.19 11.60
CA MET A 190 4.98 -4.86 11.02
C MET A 190 6.08 -4.88 12.10
N MET A 191 7.23 -5.46 11.76
CA MET A 191 8.41 -5.49 12.62
C MET A 191 8.83 -4.06 13.00
N PRO A 192 9.27 -3.80 14.25
CA PRO A 192 9.90 -2.53 14.60
C PRO A 192 11.16 -2.27 13.78
N ALA A 193 11.45 -0.99 13.54
CA ALA A 193 12.78 -0.57 13.09
C ALA A 193 13.85 -1.03 14.11
N LYS A 194 15.04 -1.36 13.61
CA LYS A 194 16.18 -1.79 14.42
C LYS A 194 17.15 -0.66 14.68
#